data_AF-A0A954HH54-F1
#
_entry.id   AF-A0A954HH54-F1
#
_cell.length_a   1.000
_cell.length_b   1.000
_cell.length_c   1.000
_cell.angle_alpha   90.00
_cell.angle_beta   90.00
_cell.angle_gamma   90.00
#
_symmetry.space_group_name_H-M   'P 1'
#
loop_
_entity.id
_entity.type
_entity.pdbx_description
1 polymer ?
#
loop_
_entity_poly.entity_id
_entity_poly.type
_entity_poly.pdbx_seq_one_letter_code
_entity_poly.pdbx_strand_id
1 'polypeptide(L)' 'MDRTDLTFFDPKVDWTAIERALPHWSQAGCICFVTWRLGDSLPADALVRIDREIDALLKNEGLDPKG' A
#
# COMPACT_ATOMS: atom_id res chain seq x y z
N MET A 1 -11.42 -19.33 -12.51
CA MET A 1 -10.71 -18.20 -13.11
C MET A 1 -9.52 -18.78 -13.85
N ASP A 2 -9.55 -18.70 -15.17
CA ASP A 2 -8.37 -18.92 -16.01
C ASP A 2 -7.43 -17.72 -15.80
N ARG A 3 -6.12 -17.90 -16.01
CA ARG A 3 -5.10 -16.85 -15.82
C ARG A 3 -5.27 -15.68 -16.80
N THR A 4 -6.01 -15.90 -17.88
CA THR A 4 -6.44 -14.93 -18.90
C THR A 4 -7.61 -14.04 -18.45
N ASP A 5 -8.30 -14.37 -17.36
CA ASP A 5 -9.42 -13.58 -16.82
C ASP A 5 -8.96 -12.40 -15.93
N LEU A 6 -7.65 -12.24 -15.72
CA LEU A 6 -7.07 -11.22 -14.84
C LEU A 6 -6.68 -9.98 -15.65
N THR A 7 -7.27 -8.84 -15.29
CA THR A 7 -7.01 -7.55 -15.96
C THR A 7 -6.59 -6.48 -14.96
N PHE A 8 -5.92 -5.43 -15.46
CA PHE A 8 -5.67 -4.22 -14.67
C PHE A 8 -6.94 -3.36 -14.59
N PHE A 9 -6.99 -2.46 -13.62
CA PHE A 9 -8.08 -1.49 -13.49
C PHE A 9 -8.20 -0.64 -14.77
N ASP A 10 -9.42 -0.49 -15.28
CA ASP A 10 -9.73 0.35 -16.44
C ASP A 10 -10.84 1.34 -16.07
N PRO A 11 -10.56 2.65 -15.99
CA PRO A 11 -11.56 3.65 -15.60
C PRO A 11 -12.69 3.83 -16.64
N LYS A 12 -12.59 3.20 -17.82
CA LYS A 12 -13.59 3.29 -18.90
C LYS A 12 -14.68 2.22 -18.82
N VAL A 13 -14.52 1.20 -17.99
CA VAL A 13 -15.54 0.17 -17.76
C VAL A 13 -16.32 0.48 -16.48
N ASP A 14 -17.45 -0.20 -16.27
CA ASP A 14 -18.25 0.02 -15.07
C ASP A 14 -17.49 -0.40 -13.80
N TRP A 15 -17.42 0.52 -12.83
CA TRP A 15 -16.84 0.28 -11.50
C TRP A 15 -17.64 1.04 -10.43
N THR A 16 -17.45 0.65 -9.17
CA THR A 16 -18.13 1.29 -8.02
C THR A 16 -17.12 1.85 -7.03
N ALA A 17 -17.37 3.07 -6.56
CA ALA A 17 -16.70 3.69 -5.41
C ALA A 17 -17.66 3.72 -4.21
N ILE A 18 -17.19 3.29 -3.05
CA ILE A 18 -17.95 3.37 -1.80
C ILE A 18 -17.14 4.25 -0.83
N GLU A 19 -17.69 5.39 -0.45
CA GLU A 19 -17.17 6.20 0.65
C GLU A 19 -17.89 5.80 1.94
N ARG A 20 -17.14 5.52 3.02
CA ARG A 20 -17.53 5.27 4.45
C ARG A 20 -17.15 3.91 5.02
N ALA A 21 -16.73 2.96 4.19
CA ALA A 21 -15.65 2.05 4.53
C ALA A 21 -14.42 2.58 3.79
N LEU A 22 -13.21 2.16 4.13
CA LEU A 22 -11.98 2.52 3.39
C LEU A 22 -12.22 2.49 1.85
N PRO A 23 -11.56 3.34 1.04
CA PRO A 23 -11.84 3.42 -0.40
C PRO A 23 -11.61 2.05 -1.05
N HIS A 24 -12.72 1.34 -1.31
CA HIS A 24 -12.73 0.07 -2.00
C HIS A 24 -13.26 0.33 -3.41
N TRP A 25 -12.34 0.39 -4.38
CA TRP A 25 -12.70 0.28 -5.78
C TRP A 25 -12.95 -1.19 -6.11
N SER A 26 -14.09 -1.48 -6.73
CA SER A 26 -14.46 -2.82 -7.16
C SER A 26 -14.73 -2.83 -8.66
N GLN A 27 -13.99 -3.68 -9.37
CA GLN A 27 -14.20 -4.00 -10.79
C GLN A 27 -14.04 -5.52 -10.96
N ALA A 28 -15.02 -6.18 -11.58
CA ALA A 28 -14.98 -7.62 -11.77
C ALA A 28 -13.76 -8.03 -12.62
N GLY A 29 -13.01 -9.04 -12.18
CA GLY A 29 -11.80 -9.52 -12.89
C GLY A 29 -10.57 -8.61 -12.76
N CYS A 30 -10.63 -7.53 -11.98
CA CYS A 30 -9.50 -6.63 -11.74
C CYS A 30 -8.64 -7.09 -10.55
N ILE A 31 -7.31 -7.08 -10.72
CA ILE A 31 -6.38 -7.21 -9.61
C ILE A 31 -6.17 -5.83 -8.96
N CYS A 32 -6.50 -5.71 -7.67
CA CYS A 32 -6.26 -4.50 -6.90
C CYS A 32 -5.14 -4.71 -5.88
N PHE A 33 -4.17 -3.79 -5.85
CA PHE A 33 -3.17 -3.70 -4.78
C PHE A 33 -3.60 -2.62 -3.80
N VAL A 34 -4.01 -3.02 -2.60
CA VAL A 34 -4.30 -2.07 -1.52
C VAL A 34 -3.00 -1.77 -0.78
N THR A 35 -2.61 -0.50 -0.75
CA THR A 35 -1.51 -0.04 0.10
C THR A 35 -2.09 0.77 1.24
N TRP A 36 -1.75 0.40 2.48
CA TRP A 36 -2.10 1.18 3.65
C TRP A 36 -0.96 2.12 3.98
N ARG A 37 -1.25 3.41 4.11
CA ARG A 37 -0.33 4.33 4.77
C ARG A 37 -0.49 4.13 6.27
N LEU A 38 0.51 3.54 6.91
CA LEU A 38 0.50 3.32 8.36
C LEU A 38 0.97 4.56 9.14
N GLY A 39 1.47 5.59 8.45
CA GLY A 39 2.07 6.77 9.07
C GLY A 39 1.12 7.55 9.99
N ASP A 40 -0.18 7.56 9.70
CA ASP A 40 -1.21 8.22 10.53
C ASP A 40 -1.96 7.26 11.46
N SER A 41 -1.75 5.96 11.28
CA SER A 41 -2.47 4.89 11.97
C SER A 41 -1.64 4.23 13.08
N LEU A 42 -0.35 4.58 13.19
CA LEU A 42 0.55 4.10 14.22
C LEU A 42 0.74 5.15 15.32
N PRO A 43 0.88 4.72 16.59
CA PRO A 43 1.33 5.59 17.66
C PRO A 43 2.67 6.28 17.33
N ALA A 44 2.84 7.52 17.76
CA ALA A 44 4.02 8.32 17.44
C ALA A 44 5.34 7.66 17.92
N ASP A 45 5.32 6.99 19.06
CA ASP A 45 6.46 6.23 19.59
C ASP A 45 6.81 5.01 18.72
N ALA A 46 5.81 4.35 18.15
CA ALA A 46 6.01 3.26 17.21
C ALA A 46 6.67 3.76 15.91
N LEU A 47 6.25 4.91 15.38
CA LEU A 47 6.85 5.53 14.20
C LEU A 47 8.33 5.87 14.44
N VAL A 48 8.64 6.55 15.55
CA VAL A 48 10.02 6.89 15.93
C VAL A 48 10.89 5.63 16.07
N ARG A 49 10.33 4.54 16.62
CA ARG A 49 11.06 3.28 16.74
C ARG A 49 11.35 2.66 15.37
N ILE A 50 10.36 2.62 14.49
CA ILE A 50 10.49 2.08 13.13
C ILE A 50 11.56 2.85 12.36
N ASP A 51 11.52 4.18 12.39
CA ASP A 51 12.52 5.02 11.72
C ASP A 51 13.94 4.71 12.23
N ARG A 52 14.11 4.57 13.54
CA ARG A 52 15.41 4.23 14.15
C ARG A 52 15.90 2.84 13.73
N GLU A 53 15.00 1.86 13.64
CA GLU A 53 15.34 0.49 13.26
C GLU A 53 15.72 0.39 11.78
N ILE A 54 14.99 1.08 10.91
CA ILE A 54 15.31 1.20 9.49
C ILE A 54 16.67 1.88 9.31
N ASP A 55 16.91 3.00 9.99
CA ASP A 55 18.20 3.70 9.96
C ASP A 55 19.37 2.80 10.35
N ALA A 56 19.20 2.01 11.42
CA ALA A 56 20.22 1.08 11.90
C ALA A 56 20.48 -0.04 10.88
N LEU A 57 19.42 -0.58 10.28
CA LEU A 57 19.52 -1.63 9.27
C LEU A 57 20.23 -1.10 8.00
N LEU A 58 19.85 0.07 7.49
CA LEU A 58 20.47 0.64 6.31
C LEU A 58 21.96 0.93 6.54
N LYS A 59 22.32 1.48 7.70
CA LYS A 59 23.73 1.67 8.09
C LYS A 59 24.50 0.36 8.16
N ASN A 60 23.90 -0.71 8.69
CA ASN A 60 24.54 -2.03 8.74
C ASN A 60 24.84 -2.58 7.35
N GLU A 61 23.96 -2.31 6.38
CA GLU A 61 24.14 -2.70 4.97
C GLU A 61 25.00 -1.71 4.17
N GLY A 62 25.55 -0.66 4.82
CA GLY A 62 26.38 0.35 4.15
C GLY A 62 25.59 1.31 3.24
N LEU A 63 24.27 1.40 3.43
CA LEU A 63 23.38 2.30 2.70
C LEU A 63 23.13 3.58 3.50
N ASP A 64 22.99 4.71 2.81
CA ASP A 64 22.61 5.97 3.45
C ASP A 64 21.11 5.98 3.75
N PRO A 65 20.69 6.06 5.02
CA PRO A 65 19.28 6.19 5.38
C PRO A 65 18.63 7.50 4.93
N LYS A 66 19.40 8.51 4.53
CA LYS A 66 18.88 9.80 4.05
C LYS A 66 18.70 9.88 2.52
N GLY A 67 19.16 8.87 1.78
CA GLY A 67 19.15 8.83 0.31
C GLY A 67 20.32 9.55 -0.35
#